data_AF-A0A093REK7-F1
#
_entry.id   AF-A0A093REK7-F1
#
_cell.length_a   1.000
_cell.length_b   1.000
_cell.length_c   1.000
_cell.angle_alpha   90.00
_cell.angle_beta   90.00
_cell.angle_gamma   90.00
#
_symmetry.space_group_name_H-M   'P 1'
#
loop_
_entity.id
_entity.type
_entity.pdbx_description
1 polymer ?
#
loop_
_entity_poly.entity_id
_entity_poly.type
_entity_poly.pdbx_seq_one_letter_code
_entity_poly.pdbx_strand_id
1 'polypeptide(L)'
;MGLTGSKGKKYAIEQIFPRHFFQTAQAVGFSRESMESILIEFAQSMDTVVMNVRNQLPADFPVSIQDAILEGMQARARRLMAGWE
;
A
#
# COMPACT_ATOMS: atom_id res chain seq x y z
N MET A 1 3.98 -9.24 -10.22
CA MET A 1 4.61 -10.01 -9.12
C MET A 1 3.55 -10.37 -8.09
N GLY A 2 3.64 -11.52 -7.42
CA GLY A 2 2.66 -11.97 -6.42
C GLY A 2 3.27 -12.17 -5.02
N LEU A 3 2.51 -11.91 -3.96
CA LEU A 3 2.95 -12.04 -2.57
C LEU A 3 2.61 -13.41 -2.00
N THR A 4 3.43 -13.91 -1.08
CA THR A 4 3.16 -15.16 -0.36
C THR A 4 1.88 -15.02 0.48
N GLY A 5 1.02 -16.04 0.39
CA GLY A 5 -0.20 -16.20 1.18
C GLY A 5 -0.28 -17.59 1.79
N SER A 6 -1.29 -17.82 2.64
CA SER A 6 -1.53 -19.13 3.26
C SER A 6 -1.85 -20.25 2.26
N LYS A 7 -2.38 -19.89 1.08
CA LYS A 7 -2.68 -20.82 -0.02
C LYS A 7 -2.01 -20.31 -1.31
N GLY A 8 -0.68 -20.41 -1.38
CA GLY A 8 0.11 -20.03 -2.55
C GLY A 8 0.36 -18.53 -2.66
N LYS A 9 0.34 -17.98 -3.89
CA LYS A 9 0.61 -16.55 -4.15
C LYS A 9 -0.68 -15.74 -4.31
N LYS A 10 -0.65 -14.49 -3.86
CA LYS A 10 -1.69 -13.47 -4.05
C LYS A 10 -1.25 -12.47 -5.09
N TYR A 11 -2.06 -12.33 -6.14
CA TYR A 11 -1.81 -11.43 -7.27
C TYR A 11 -2.81 -10.27 -7.33
N ALA A 12 -4.05 -10.54 -6.96
CA ALA A 12 -5.13 -9.56 -6.92
C ALA A 12 -4.87 -8.51 -5.84
N ILE A 13 -4.69 -7.25 -6.25
CA ILE A 13 -4.35 -6.14 -5.35
C ILE A 13 -5.41 -5.95 -4.25
N GLU A 14 -6.68 -6.19 -4.58
CA GLU A 14 -7.77 -6.09 -3.63
C GLU A 14 -7.73 -7.15 -2.52
N GLN A 15 -7.00 -8.24 -2.75
CA GLN A 15 -6.80 -9.34 -1.81
C GLN A 15 -5.45 -9.27 -1.08
N ILE A 16 -4.64 -8.24 -1.33
CA ILE A 16 -3.36 -8.03 -0.64
C ILE A 16 -3.60 -7.26 0.67
N PHE A 17 -2.84 -7.67 1.71
CA PHE A 17 -2.97 -7.26 3.11
C PHE A 17 -1.61 -7.42 3.80
N PRO A 18 -1.36 -6.80 4.97
CA PRO A 18 -0.06 -6.79 5.65
C PRO A 18 0.57 -8.18 5.84
N ARG A 19 -0.23 -9.17 6.27
CA ARG A 19 0.20 -10.57 6.41
C ARG A 19 0.90 -11.13 5.16
N HIS A 20 0.50 -10.72 3.96
CA HIS A 20 1.10 -11.23 2.72
C HIS A 20 2.49 -10.65 2.49
N PHE A 21 2.72 -9.40 2.92
CA PHE A 21 4.05 -8.80 2.92
C PHE A 21 4.94 -9.48 3.96
N PHE A 22 4.45 -9.72 5.18
CA PHE A 22 5.21 -10.44 6.21
C PHE A 22 5.55 -11.88 5.82
N GLN A 23 4.60 -12.61 5.25
CA GLN A 23 4.84 -13.96 4.72
C GLN A 23 5.84 -13.96 3.57
N THR A 24 5.83 -12.92 2.74
CA THR A 24 6.82 -12.77 1.66
C THR A 24 8.19 -12.48 2.24
N ALA A 25 8.28 -11.54 3.18
CA ALA A 25 9.53 -11.18 3.87
C ALA A 25 10.16 -12.41 4.52
N GLN A 26 9.37 -13.18 5.29
CA GLN A 26 9.82 -14.42 5.91
C GLN A 26 10.34 -15.43 4.86
N ALA A 27 9.60 -15.63 3.77
CA ALA A 27 9.97 -16.60 2.73
C ALA A 27 11.28 -16.27 2.00
N VAL A 28 11.69 -15.00 1.99
CA VAL A 28 12.94 -14.55 1.37
C VAL A 28 14.03 -14.17 2.38
N GLY A 29 13.81 -14.44 3.68
CA GLY A 29 14.76 -14.10 4.74
C GLY A 29 14.90 -12.61 5.03
N PHE A 30 13.92 -11.78 4.65
CA PHE A 30 13.89 -10.35 4.97
C PHE A 30 13.34 -10.11 6.37
N SER A 31 13.89 -9.10 7.07
CA SER A 31 13.50 -8.75 8.44
C SER A 31 12.03 -8.38 8.54
N ARG A 32 11.33 -8.97 9.52
CA ARG A 32 9.94 -8.61 9.84
C ARG A 32 9.86 -7.16 10.30
N GLU A 33 10.74 -6.74 11.21
CA GLU A 33 10.77 -5.37 11.74
C GLU A 33 10.98 -4.36 10.62
N SER A 34 11.91 -4.62 9.69
CA SER A 34 12.11 -3.74 8.53
C SER A 34 10.88 -3.68 7.63
N MET A 35 10.16 -4.79 7.44
CA MET A 35 8.91 -4.80 6.67
C MET A 35 7.80 -4.03 7.41
N GLU A 36 7.72 -4.13 8.73
CA GLU A 36 6.80 -3.34 9.55
C GLU A 36 7.09 -1.84 9.41
N SER A 37 8.36 -1.42 9.49
CA SER A 37 8.76 -0.03 9.28
C SER A 37 8.33 0.50 7.91
N ILE A 38 8.53 -0.29 6.85
CA ILE A 38 8.09 0.06 5.50
C ILE A 38 6.57 0.26 5.48
N LEU A 39 5.80 -0.71 5.96
CA LEU A 39 4.33 -0.63 5.93
C LEU A 39 3.79 0.55 6.74
N ILE A 40 4.39 0.87 7.89
CA ILE A 40 4.06 2.04 8.71
C ILE A 40 4.36 3.33 7.95
N GLU A 41 5.55 3.45 7.37
CA GLU A 41 5.95 4.65 6.62
C GLU A 41 4.97 4.95 5.48
N PHE A 42 4.62 3.94 4.69
CA PHE A 42 3.64 4.09 3.61
C PHE A 42 2.25 4.46 4.13
N ALA A 43 1.82 3.89 5.24
CA ALA A 43 0.51 4.21 5.82
C ALA A 43 0.45 5.64 6.37
N GLN A 44 1.52 6.09 7.05
CA GLN A 44 1.57 7.40 7.69
C GLN A 44 1.85 8.54 6.71
N SER A 45 2.61 8.31 5.64
CA SER A 45 2.96 9.34 4.67
C SER A 45 1.89 9.57 3.58
N MET A 46 0.95 8.63 3.40
CA MET A 46 0.04 8.64 2.24
C MET A 46 -0.81 9.91 2.13
N ASP A 47 -1.39 10.39 3.23
CA ASP A 47 -2.26 11.56 3.18
C ASP A 47 -1.48 12.83 2.79
N THR A 48 -0.27 12.99 3.32
CA THR A 48 0.64 14.08 2.94
C THR A 48 1.04 13.99 1.47
N VAL A 49 1.36 12.79 0.97
CA VAL A 49 1.69 12.57 -0.45
C VAL A 49 0.51 12.92 -1.34
N VAL A 50 -0.71 12.48 -1.00
CA VAL A 50 -1.91 12.79 -1.78
C VAL A 50 -2.17 14.29 -1.85
N MET A 51 -2.06 14.99 -0.72
CA MET A 51 -2.20 16.45 -0.70
C MET A 51 -1.15 17.14 -1.57
N ASN A 52 0.13 16.73 -1.44
CA ASN A 52 1.22 17.31 -2.21
C ASN A 52 1.04 17.10 -3.71
N VAL A 53 0.65 15.90 -4.13
CA VAL A 53 0.40 15.59 -5.55
C VAL A 53 -0.77 16.41 -6.08
N ARG A 54 -1.89 16.52 -5.33
CA ARG A 54 -3.03 17.37 -5.73
C ARG A 54 -2.60 18.81 -6.01
N ASN A 55 -1.73 19.36 -5.16
CA ASN A 55 -1.24 20.74 -5.31
C ASN A 55 -0.24 20.94 -6.46
N GLN A 56 0.33 19.86 -6.99
CA GLN A 56 1.31 19.89 -8.09
C GLN A 56 0.67 19.61 -9.46
N LEU A 57 -0.59 19.19 -9.50
CA LEU A 57 -1.28 18.92 -10.75
C LEU A 57 -1.62 20.23 -11.48
N PRO A 58 -1.47 20.28 -12.81
CA PRO A 58 -1.96 21.39 -13.63
C PRO A 58 -3.46 21.63 -13.43
N ALA A 59 -3.90 22.88 -13.57
CA ALA A 59 -5.31 23.25 -13.42
C ALA A 59 -6.25 22.58 -14.44
N ASP A 60 -5.73 22.16 -15.59
CA ASP A 60 -6.44 21.46 -16.65
C ASP A 60 -6.35 19.92 -16.53
N PHE A 61 -5.73 19.40 -15.46
CA PHE A 61 -5.65 17.95 -15.25
C PHE A 61 -7.04 17.37 -14.94
N PRO A 62 -7.44 16.25 -15.56
CA PRO A 62 -8.77 15.68 -15.36
C PRO A 62 -9.02 15.23 -13.90
N VAL A 63 -9.99 15.87 -13.24
CA VAL A 63 -10.38 15.59 -11.85
C VAL A 63 -10.74 14.11 -11.63
N SER A 64 -11.48 13.52 -12.57
CA SER A 64 -11.88 12.10 -12.48
C SER A 64 -10.70 11.12 -12.44
N ILE A 65 -9.59 11.46 -13.09
CA ILE A 65 -8.38 10.62 -13.12
C ILE A 65 -7.61 10.76 -11.81
N GLN A 66 -7.36 11.99 -11.36
CA GLN A 66 -6.64 12.21 -10.10
C GLN A 66 -7.39 11.60 -8.92
N ASP A 67 -8.71 11.73 -8.85
CA ASP A 67 -9.48 11.24 -7.71
C ASP A 67 -9.51 9.71 -7.71
N ALA A 68 -9.75 9.06 -8.86
CA ALA A 68 -9.72 7.61 -8.97
C ALA A 68 -8.38 7.00 -8.50
N ILE A 69 -7.26 7.65 -8.82
CA ILE A 69 -5.92 7.19 -8.42
C ILE A 69 -5.67 7.48 -6.94
N LEU A 70 -5.82 8.74 -6.52
CA LEU A 70 -5.42 9.20 -5.20
C LEU A 70 -6.32 8.63 -4.09
N GLU A 71 -7.62 8.55 -4.31
CA GLU A 71 -8.53 7.90 -3.38
C GLU A 71 -8.26 6.40 -3.29
N GLY A 72 -7.95 5.77 -4.43
CA GLY A 72 -7.52 4.37 -4.48
C GLY A 72 -6.26 4.14 -3.65
N MET A 73 -5.25 5.00 -3.77
CA MET A 73 -4.03 4.95 -2.98
C MET A 73 -4.31 5.11 -1.48
N GLN A 74 -5.10 6.11 -1.07
CA GLN A 74 -5.49 6.30 0.33
C GLN A 74 -6.24 5.08 0.89
N ALA A 75 -7.19 4.54 0.13
CA ALA A 75 -7.97 3.38 0.54
C ALA A 75 -7.08 2.13 0.77
N ARG A 76 -6.02 1.96 -0.03
CA ARG A 76 -5.06 0.87 0.17
C ARG A 76 -4.11 1.13 1.33
N ALA A 77 -3.61 2.35 1.50
CA ALA A 77 -2.74 2.71 2.61
C ALA A 77 -3.39 2.46 3.98
N ARG A 78 -4.68 2.80 4.13
CA ARG A 78 -5.46 2.53 5.36
C ARG A 78 -5.49 1.04 5.75
N ARG A 79 -5.31 0.13 4.79
CA ARG A 79 -5.30 -1.31 5.03
C ARG A 79 -3.91 -1.86 5.40
N LEU A 80 -2.85 -1.06 5.26
CA LEU A 80 -1.47 -1.49 5.53
C LEU A 80 -1.18 -1.69 7.03
N MET A 81 -1.97 -1.09 7.92
CA MET A 81 -1.86 -1.27 9.37
C MET A 81 -2.95 -2.18 9.97
N ALA A 82 -3.90 -2.66 9.15
CA ALA A 82 -5.00 -3.48 9.63
C ALA A 82 -4.63 -4.97 9.68
N GLY A 83 -4.92 -5.63 10.80
CA GLY A 83 -4.73 -7.09 10.95
C GLY A 83 -3.27 -7.50 10.96
N TRP A 84 -2.46 -6.85 11.80
CA TRP A 84 -1.06 -7.19 12.06
C TRP A 84 -0.87 -8.38 13.00
N GLU A 85 -1.95 -8.85 13.61
CA GLU A 85 -1.99 -10.06 14.45
C GLU A 85 -1.67 -11.35 13.68
#